data_AF-A0A951VC16-F1
#
_entry.id   AF-A0A951VC16-F1
#
_cell.length_a   1.000
_cell.length_b   1.000
_cell.length_c   1.000
_cell.angle_alpha   90.00
_cell.angle_beta   90.00
_cell.angle_gamma   90.00
#
_symmetry.space_group_name_H-M   'P 1'
#
loop_
_entity.id
_entity.type
_entity.pdbx_description
1 polymer ?
#
loop_
_entity_poly.entity_id
_entity_poly.type
_entity_poly.pdbx_seq_one_letter_code
_entity_poly.pdbx_strand_id
1 'polypeptide(L)'
;MFTTFLQHAWLSFRRAHYFERSIGIKLIIGFVVLSMLWYIHLIARILPGFLQELYPDKLPHELYFSVLFVLFLSDQLMRLLGQKLPRHKIAPYLHLPIPRKKLATYTLLRSWLSPFNIYLILVSFPFLRRVIVPDFGMEAFWMTIIGLVLVAGLSHSIVIWAKTSEKMGLVIWYAGLAIAAIFSWLFFHEIKDASLSLGMAMMSGNLAVFAIPVLLVAALNYLALQNLQKSYTLVVTPAVSKFEGSGYMGRLFARMPVYGPYWDLEWKLLTRNKRPRANVYQWPFAILVVVAMISASFNESTMVSFYPIMLMFMGSFGFYHLQYTFSWESRFFDFIAVSTIDLQRFILAKYYFYTGVALLQFLMLLPIIWFLQPAAVPMLFSLMLYATGPVFALLIYLGVSNSTRLDPNKKAIFNFEGTSGILFISILLVFVSLVPVAAAGLLLPWGKKTGIYVSTAITGLAFISTHKWWLSATARKFARKKYHNLNKYREQ
;
A
#
# COMPACT_ATOMS: atom_id res chain seq x y z
N MET A 1 -20.09 -15.03 27.56
CA MET A 1 -19.84 -15.29 26.11
C MET A 1 -19.46 -14.06 25.31
N PHE A 2 -20.25 -12.96 25.28
CA PHE A 2 -19.84 -11.76 24.56
C PHE A 2 -18.55 -11.13 25.13
N THR A 3 -18.48 -11.07 26.47
CA THR A 3 -17.27 -10.73 27.23
C THR A 3 -16.08 -11.62 26.87
N THR A 4 -16.30 -12.92 26.69
CA THR A 4 -15.29 -13.89 26.24
C THR A 4 -14.75 -13.55 24.85
N PHE A 5 -15.61 -13.13 23.91
CA PHE A 5 -15.15 -12.71 22.58
C PHE A 5 -14.37 -11.40 22.58
N LEU A 6 -14.72 -10.47 23.48
CA LEU A 6 -13.95 -9.25 23.71
C LEU A 6 -12.59 -9.58 24.34
N GLN A 7 -12.56 -10.50 25.31
CA GLN A 7 -11.32 -10.99 25.90
C GLN A 7 -10.42 -11.66 24.85
N HIS A 8 -10.97 -12.49 23.96
CA HIS A 8 -10.21 -13.08 22.85
C HIS A 8 -9.72 -12.00 21.87
N ALA A 9 -10.50 -10.95 21.62
CA ALA A 9 -10.06 -9.83 20.79
C ALA A 9 -8.90 -9.06 21.44
N TRP A 10 -8.97 -8.81 22.75
CA TRP A 10 -7.93 -8.16 23.53
C TRP A 10 -6.66 -9.01 23.61
N LEU A 11 -6.78 -10.30 23.90
CA LEU A 11 -5.66 -11.24 23.92
C LEU A 11 -5.01 -11.35 22.53
N SER A 12 -5.81 -11.40 21.45
CA SER A 12 -5.31 -11.36 20.08
C SER A 12 -4.57 -10.07 19.75
N PHE A 13 -4.99 -8.93 20.32
CA PHE A 13 -4.32 -7.65 20.14
C PHE A 13 -3.01 -7.61 20.93
N ARG A 14 -3.03 -7.99 22.22
CA ARG A 14 -1.85 -7.99 23.09
C ARG A 14 -0.79 -8.99 22.63
N ARG A 15 -1.19 -10.17 22.17
CA ARG A 15 -0.32 -11.21 21.59
C ARG A 15 -0.02 -10.99 20.11
N ALA A 16 -0.42 -9.85 19.54
CA ALA A 16 -0.03 -9.54 18.18
C ALA A 16 1.50 -9.40 18.15
N HIS A 17 2.14 -10.06 17.18
CA HIS A 17 3.58 -10.04 16.94
C HIS A 17 4.20 -8.63 16.93
N TYR A 18 3.40 -7.59 16.70
CA TYR A 18 3.80 -6.19 16.83
C TYR A 18 4.35 -5.83 18.23
N PHE A 19 3.72 -6.31 19.31
CA PHE A 19 4.12 -6.01 20.69
C PHE A 19 5.30 -6.86 21.17
N GLU A 20 5.62 -7.94 20.47
CA GLU A 20 6.79 -8.81 20.73
C GLU A 20 8.06 -8.33 20.02
N ARG A 21 7.98 -7.27 19.20
CA ARG A 21 9.15 -6.71 18.51
C ARG A 21 10.14 -6.06 19.48
N SER A 22 11.40 -5.97 19.05
CA SER A 22 12.48 -5.32 19.80
C SER A 22 12.12 -3.88 20.18
N ILE A 23 12.69 -3.41 21.30
CA ILE A 23 12.48 -2.05 21.83
C ILE A 23 12.76 -0.99 20.76
N GLY A 24 13.80 -1.17 19.94
CA GLY A 24 14.13 -0.26 18.84
C GLY A 24 13.00 -0.11 17.82
N ILE A 25 12.29 -1.18 17.46
CA ILE A 25 11.16 -1.10 16.53
C ILE A 25 9.98 -0.36 17.18
N LYS A 26 9.74 -0.58 18.48
CA LYS A 26 8.68 0.14 19.22
C LYS A 26 8.97 1.64 19.27
N LEU A 27 10.22 2.04 19.51
CA LEU A 27 10.64 3.44 19.51
C LEU A 27 10.44 4.08 18.13
N ILE A 28 10.85 3.40 17.05
CA ILE A 28 10.63 3.91 15.68
C ILE A 28 9.15 4.13 15.41
N ILE A 29 8.28 3.20 15.79
CA ILE A 29 6.85 3.35 15.48
C ILE A 29 6.20 4.40 16.39
N GLY A 30 6.62 4.50 17.65
CA GLY A 30 6.25 5.61 18.53
C GLY A 30 6.63 6.95 17.93
N PHE A 31 7.88 7.09 17.46
CA PHE A 31 8.35 8.29 16.75
C PHE A 31 7.47 8.61 15.54
N VAL A 32 7.20 7.64 14.65
CA VAL A 32 6.35 7.84 13.47
C VAL A 32 4.94 8.30 13.85
N VAL A 33 4.32 7.69 14.86
CA VAL A 33 2.98 8.09 15.33
C VAL A 33 3.00 9.51 15.90
N LEU A 34 4.00 9.84 16.72
CA LEU A 34 4.17 11.19 17.28
C LEU A 34 4.42 12.23 16.18
N SER A 35 5.25 11.93 15.20
CA SER A 35 5.46 12.79 14.03
C SER A 35 4.17 12.99 13.25
N MET A 36 3.36 11.94 13.05
CA MET A 36 2.06 12.06 12.37
C MET A 36 1.09 12.96 13.13
N LEU A 37 0.98 12.80 14.45
CA LEU A 37 0.15 13.66 15.30
C LEU A 37 0.64 15.11 15.28
N TRP A 38 1.96 15.32 15.29
CA TRP A 38 2.58 16.63 15.15
C TRP A 38 2.22 17.30 13.82
N TYR A 39 2.33 16.58 12.70
CA TYR A 39 1.96 17.12 11.38
C TYR A 39 0.46 17.44 11.29
N ILE A 40 -0.42 16.59 11.81
CA ILE A 40 -1.86 16.88 11.87
C ILE A 40 -2.11 18.18 12.64
N HIS A 41 -1.45 18.34 13.78
CA HIS A 41 -1.57 19.56 14.58
C HIS A 41 -0.99 20.80 13.86
N LEU A 42 0.14 20.67 13.18
CA LEU A 42 0.77 21.75 12.42
C LEU A 42 -0.13 22.21 11.26
N ILE A 43 -0.65 21.26 10.47
CA ILE A 43 -1.60 21.54 9.38
C ILE A 43 -2.82 22.27 9.93
N ALA A 44 -3.38 21.81 11.05
CA ALA A 44 -4.53 22.48 11.68
C ALA A 44 -4.26 23.92 12.14
N ARG A 45 -3.00 24.29 12.44
CA ARG A 45 -2.64 25.68 12.78
C ARG A 45 -2.52 26.57 11.54
N ILE A 46 -1.88 26.06 10.48
CA ILE A 46 -1.54 26.83 9.28
C ILE A 46 -2.74 26.94 8.32
N LEU A 47 -3.48 25.84 8.16
CA LEU A 47 -4.52 25.71 7.15
C LEU A 47 -5.61 26.80 7.22
N PRO A 48 -6.12 27.24 8.39
CA PRO A 48 -7.11 28.31 8.42
C PRO A 48 -6.63 29.62 7.81
N GLY A 49 -5.39 30.04 8.12
CA GLY A 49 -4.80 31.27 7.57
C GLY A 49 -4.54 31.16 6.08
N PHE A 50 -3.99 30.02 5.64
CA PHE A 50 -3.80 29.73 4.22
C PHE A 50 -5.12 29.76 3.43
N LEU A 51 -6.21 29.23 4.01
CA LEU A 51 -7.53 29.28 3.39
C LEU A 51 -8.09 30.70 3.29
N GLN A 52 -7.86 31.55 4.29
CA GLN A 52 -8.26 32.95 4.27
C GLN A 52 -7.45 33.78 3.26
N GLU A 53 -6.17 33.48 3.06
CA GLU A 53 -5.37 34.12 2.01
C GLU A 53 -5.88 33.77 0.60
N LEU A 54 -6.29 32.50 0.38
CA LEU A 54 -6.84 32.06 -0.91
C LEU A 54 -8.28 32.50 -1.15
N TYR A 55 -9.09 32.56 -0.10
CA TYR A 55 -10.51 32.92 -0.15
C TYR A 55 -10.83 33.93 0.97
N PRO A 56 -10.47 35.21 0.79
CA PRO A 56 -10.61 36.23 1.83
C PRO A 56 -12.04 36.42 2.36
N ASP A 57 -13.03 36.21 1.49
CA ASP A 57 -14.44 36.44 1.81
C ASP A 57 -15.14 35.25 2.48
N LYS A 58 -14.42 34.15 2.76
CA LYS A 58 -15.02 32.91 3.28
C LYS A 58 -14.40 32.48 4.60
N LEU A 59 -15.26 32.11 5.55
CA LEU A 59 -14.80 31.59 6.82
C LEU A 59 -14.21 30.17 6.64
N PRO A 60 -13.11 29.80 7.34
CA PRO A 60 -12.45 28.52 7.10
C PRO A 60 -13.34 27.29 7.38
N HIS A 61 -14.31 27.40 8.29
CA HIS A 61 -15.23 26.30 8.59
C HIS A 61 -16.25 26.11 7.46
N GLU A 62 -16.70 27.18 6.81
CA GLU A 62 -17.56 27.12 5.63
C GLU A 62 -16.84 26.44 4.46
N LEU A 63 -15.57 26.80 4.23
CA LEU A 63 -14.75 26.14 3.22
C LEU A 63 -14.61 24.64 3.50
N TYR A 64 -14.36 24.27 4.76
CA TYR A 64 -14.32 22.87 5.18
C TYR A 64 -15.67 22.15 4.95
N PHE A 65 -16.78 22.77 5.32
CA PHE A 65 -18.12 22.22 5.12
C PHE A 65 -18.47 22.05 3.63
N SER A 66 -18.05 23.00 2.79
CA SER A 66 -18.26 22.95 1.35
C SER A 66 -17.60 21.75 0.67
N VAL A 67 -16.57 21.16 1.29
CA VAL A 67 -15.86 19.97 0.77
C VAL A 67 -16.17 18.68 1.55
N LEU A 68 -17.15 18.67 2.46
CA LEU A 68 -17.54 17.45 3.19
C LEU A 68 -17.95 16.31 2.26
N PHE A 69 -18.62 16.58 1.14
CA PHE A 69 -18.97 15.54 0.17
C PHE A 69 -17.72 14.90 -0.47
N VAL A 70 -16.66 15.69 -0.72
CA VAL A 70 -15.37 15.18 -1.21
C VAL A 70 -14.71 14.30 -0.15
N LEU A 71 -14.75 14.72 1.11
CA LEU A 71 -14.25 13.92 2.24
C LEU A 71 -15.02 12.61 2.37
N PHE A 72 -16.34 12.62 2.21
CA PHE A 72 -17.19 11.44 2.23
C PHE A 72 -16.87 10.47 1.07
N LEU A 73 -16.81 10.95 -0.17
CA LEU A 73 -16.45 10.12 -1.33
C LEU A 73 -15.04 9.55 -1.21
N SER A 74 -14.10 10.35 -0.72
CA SER A 74 -12.73 9.90 -0.46
C SER A 74 -12.68 8.83 0.63
N ASP A 75 -13.46 8.99 1.71
CA ASP A 75 -13.60 7.97 2.76
C ASP A 75 -14.19 6.66 2.21
N GLN A 76 -15.21 6.73 1.35
CA GLN A 76 -15.76 5.55 0.66
C GLN A 76 -14.69 4.80 -0.15
N LEU A 77 -13.90 5.52 -0.95
CA LEU A 77 -12.82 4.96 -1.76
C LEU A 77 -11.70 4.35 -0.88
N MET A 78 -11.34 5.00 0.22
CA MET A 78 -10.34 4.47 1.15
C MET A 78 -10.84 3.20 1.86
N ARG A 79 -12.11 3.17 2.29
CA ARG A 79 -12.72 1.98 2.90
C ARG A 79 -12.92 0.84 1.92
N LEU A 80 -13.14 1.13 0.63
CA LEU A 80 -13.16 0.13 -0.43
C LEU A 80 -11.87 -0.68 -0.42
N LEU A 81 -10.74 0.01 -0.53
CA LEU A 81 -9.42 -0.58 -0.62
C LEU A 81 -8.96 -1.19 0.71
N GLY A 82 -9.23 -0.51 1.83
CA GLY A 82 -8.60 -0.80 3.11
C GLY A 82 -9.45 -1.54 4.14
N GLN A 83 -10.75 -1.22 4.25
CA GLN A 83 -11.57 -1.72 5.36
C GLN A 83 -11.98 -3.17 5.15
N LYS A 84 -11.47 -4.09 5.98
CA LYS A 84 -11.75 -5.53 5.87
C LYS A 84 -12.81 -5.95 6.88
N LEU A 85 -13.72 -6.83 6.46
CA LEU A 85 -14.64 -7.49 7.39
C LEU A 85 -13.88 -8.56 8.19
N PRO A 86 -14.02 -8.64 9.53
CA PRO A 86 -13.25 -9.55 10.38
C PRO A 86 -13.68 -11.03 10.28
N ARG A 87 -14.04 -11.54 9.09
CA ARG A 87 -14.53 -12.92 8.85
C ARG A 87 -13.52 -14.00 9.27
N HIS A 88 -12.23 -13.80 8.99
CA HIS A 88 -11.18 -14.78 9.29
C HIS A 88 -11.03 -15.08 10.78
N LYS A 89 -11.41 -14.15 11.65
CA LYS A 89 -11.33 -14.33 13.10
C LYS A 89 -12.49 -15.16 13.65
N ILE A 90 -13.51 -15.43 12.83
CA ILE A 90 -14.73 -16.14 13.26
C ILE A 90 -14.72 -17.61 12.85
N ALA A 91 -13.93 -17.98 11.84
CA ALA A 91 -13.81 -19.35 11.38
C ALA A 91 -13.58 -20.39 12.51
N PRO A 92 -12.73 -20.12 13.54
CA PRO A 92 -12.55 -21.05 14.66
C PRO A 92 -13.80 -21.23 15.55
N TYR A 93 -14.80 -20.36 15.47
CA TYR A 93 -16.03 -20.49 16.27
C TYR A 93 -17.18 -21.12 15.49
N LEU A 94 -17.03 -21.35 14.16
CA LEU A 94 -18.13 -21.83 13.33
C LEU A 94 -18.52 -23.28 13.62
N HIS A 95 -17.60 -24.11 14.10
CA HIS A 95 -17.86 -25.50 14.50
C HIS A 95 -18.36 -25.64 15.94
N LEU A 96 -18.32 -24.56 16.73
CA LEU A 96 -18.82 -24.56 18.11
C LEU A 96 -20.35 -24.37 18.12
N PRO A 97 -21.05 -24.86 19.15
CA PRO A 97 -22.50 -24.71 19.31
C PRO A 97 -22.89 -23.28 19.74
N ILE A 98 -22.48 -22.28 18.96
CA ILE A 98 -22.72 -20.86 19.20
C ILE A 98 -23.73 -20.34 18.17
N PRO A 99 -24.82 -19.68 18.59
CA PRO A 99 -25.81 -19.12 17.67
C PRO A 99 -25.18 -18.18 16.63
N ARG A 100 -25.52 -18.38 15.34
CA ARG A 100 -24.99 -17.59 14.22
C ARG A 100 -25.25 -16.09 14.39
N LYS A 101 -26.40 -15.72 14.96
CA LYS A 101 -26.73 -14.33 15.33
C LYS A 101 -25.67 -13.71 16.25
N LYS A 102 -25.20 -14.43 17.28
CA LYS A 102 -24.16 -13.92 18.20
C LYS A 102 -22.82 -13.71 17.49
N LEU A 103 -22.44 -14.64 16.60
CA LEU A 103 -21.21 -14.49 15.79
C LEU A 103 -21.31 -13.30 14.83
N ALA A 104 -22.46 -13.13 14.16
CA ALA A 104 -22.71 -12.00 13.28
C ALA A 104 -22.69 -10.66 14.03
N THR A 105 -23.38 -10.56 15.18
CA THR A 105 -23.36 -9.37 16.03
C THR A 105 -21.94 -9.04 16.51
N TYR A 106 -21.17 -10.04 16.94
CA TYR A 106 -19.76 -9.84 17.29
C TYR A 106 -18.92 -9.32 16.12
N THR A 107 -19.15 -9.82 14.91
CA THR A 107 -18.47 -9.34 13.69
C THR A 107 -18.70 -7.85 13.45
N LEU A 108 -19.97 -7.43 13.56
CA LEU A 108 -20.39 -6.04 13.34
C LEU A 108 -19.87 -5.12 14.42
N LEU A 109 -20.06 -5.46 15.70
CA LEU A 109 -19.55 -4.63 16.80
C LEU A 109 -18.03 -4.47 16.73
N ARG A 110 -17.32 -5.52 16.30
CA ARG A 110 -15.88 -5.43 16.08
C ARG A 110 -15.51 -4.56 14.88
N SER A 111 -16.31 -4.51 13.82
CA SER A 111 -16.02 -3.64 12.67
C SER A 111 -16.08 -2.17 13.06
N TRP A 112 -16.94 -1.80 14.02
CA TRP A 112 -17.02 -0.43 14.54
C TRP A 112 -15.73 0.05 15.22
N LEU A 113 -14.88 -0.86 15.70
CA LEU A 113 -13.57 -0.56 16.29
C LEU A 113 -12.44 -0.44 15.25
N SER A 114 -12.77 -0.36 13.96
CA SER A 114 -11.80 -0.17 12.88
C SER A 114 -11.18 1.24 12.95
N PRO A 115 -9.86 1.40 12.72
CA PRO A 115 -9.22 2.72 12.63
C PRO A 115 -9.85 3.66 11.60
N PHE A 116 -10.47 3.10 10.55
CA PHE A 116 -11.24 3.85 9.56
C PHE A 116 -12.40 4.66 10.17
N ASN A 117 -12.89 4.33 11.37
CA ASN A 117 -13.98 5.08 12.01
C ASN A 117 -13.48 6.26 12.84
N ILE A 118 -12.16 6.36 13.08
CA ILE A 118 -11.57 7.36 13.98
C ILE A 118 -10.74 8.39 13.20
N TYR A 119 -10.11 7.99 12.09
CA TYR A 119 -9.13 8.84 11.40
C TYR A 119 -9.70 10.20 10.93
N LEU A 120 -10.93 10.23 10.41
CA LEU A 120 -11.55 11.46 9.92
C LEU A 120 -11.70 12.47 11.06
N ILE A 121 -12.17 11.98 12.21
CA ILE A 121 -12.30 12.79 13.43
C ILE A 121 -10.92 13.24 13.90
N LEU A 122 -9.94 12.35 13.95
CA LEU A 122 -8.58 12.65 14.40
C LEU A 122 -7.93 13.79 13.59
N VAL A 123 -8.11 13.77 12.26
CA VAL A 123 -7.56 14.78 11.35
C VAL A 123 -8.33 16.11 11.46
N SER A 124 -9.66 16.05 11.55
CA SER A 124 -10.51 17.26 11.53
C SER A 124 -10.61 17.95 12.89
N PHE A 125 -10.45 17.22 14.00
CA PHE A 125 -10.62 17.73 15.36
C PHE A 125 -9.80 19.00 15.67
N PRO A 126 -8.46 19.03 15.47
CA PRO A 126 -7.68 20.22 15.81
C PRO A 126 -8.00 21.43 14.93
N PHE A 127 -8.34 21.21 13.65
CA PHE A 127 -8.74 22.27 12.73
C PHE A 127 -10.09 22.87 13.14
N LEU A 128 -11.10 22.02 13.33
CA LEU A 128 -12.46 22.45 13.70
C LEU A 128 -12.49 23.13 15.06
N ARG A 129 -11.72 22.63 16.03
CA ARG A 129 -11.60 23.29 17.34
C ARG A 129 -11.07 24.71 17.20
N ARG A 130 -10.08 24.92 16.34
CA ARG A 130 -9.44 26.22 16.15
C ARG A 130 -10.36 27.23 15.45
N VAL A 131 -11.19 26.78 14.51
CA VAL A 131 -12.03 27.66 13.69
C VAL A 131 -13.43 27.85 14.28
N ILE A 132 -13.99 26.86 14.97
CA ILE A 132 -15.37 26.92 15.47
C ILE A 132 -15.44 27.46 16.90
N VAL A 133 -14.55 27.03 17.80
CA VAL A 133 -14.67 27.36 19.24
C VAL A 133 -14.59 28.87 19.53
N PRO A 134 -13.69 29.66 18.89
CA PRO A 134 -13.60 31.10 19.17
C PRO A 134 -14.87 31.87 18.84
N ASP A 135 -15.52 31.54 17.72
CA ASP A 135 -16.61 32.35 17.16
C ASP A 135 -18.01 31.76 17.48
N PHE A 136 -18.11 30.44 17.66
CA PHE A 136 -19.39 29.72 17.85
C PHE A 136 -19.46 28.88 19.13
N GLY A 137 -18.38 28.81 19.91
CA GLY A 137 -18.35 28.13 21.20
C GLY A 137 -18.19 26.60 21.14
N MET A 138 -18.16 25.98 22.32
CA MET A 138 -17.87 24.56 22.49
C MET A 138 -19.03 23.65 22.06
N GLU A 139 -20.27 24.13 22.16
CA GLU A 139 -21.46 23.37 21.76
C GLU A 139 -21.48 23.11 20.25
N ALA A 140 -21.35 24.17 19.44
CA ALA A 140 -21.26 24.09 17.99
C ALA A 140 -20.13 23.16 17.53
N PHE A 141 -19.00 23.21 18.23
CA PHE A 141 -17.88 22.30 18.00
C PHE A 141 -18.28 20.83 18.23
N TRP A 142 -18.88 20.49 19.38
CA TRP A 142 -19.29 19.12 19.65
C TRP A 142 -20.39 18.61 18.72
N MET A 143 -21.36 19.46 18.36
CA MET A 143 -22.39 19.10 17.38
C MET A 143 -21.78 18.77 16.02
N THR A 144 -20.77 19.53 15.59
CA THR A 144 -20.00 19.25 14.38
C THR A 144 -19.23 17.92 14.49
N ILE A 145 -18.60 17.63 15.63
CA ILE A 145 -17.89 16.36 15.86
C ILE A 145 -18.88 15.17 15.82
N ILE A 146 -20.04 15.28 16.45
CA ILE A 146 -21.10 14.26 16.40
C ILE A 146 -21.57 14.05 14.95
N GLY A 147 -21.73 15.13 14.19
CA GLY A 147 -22.09 15.07 12.77
C GLY A 147 -21.05 14.29 11.96
N LEU A 148 -19.76 14.55 12.18
CA LEU A 148 -18.67 13.81 11.54
C LEU A 148 -18.61 12.34 11.96
N VAL A 149 -18.88 12.03 13.23
CA VAL A 149 -19.00 10.63 13.71
C VAL A 149 -20.10 9.91 12.96
N LEU A 150 -21.25 10.55 12.73
CA LEU A 150 -22.36 9.96 11.98
C LEU A 150 -22.04 9.82 10.50
N VAL A 151 -21.36 10.78 9.87
CA VAL A 151 -20.88 10.66 8.48
C VAL A 151 -19.92 9.46 8.35
N ALA A 152 -18.95 9.33 9.26
CA ALA A 152 -18.03 8.19 9.29
C ALA A 152 -18.77 6.86 9.58
N GLY A 153 -19.78 6.89 10.46
CA GLY A 153 -20.62 5.74 10.79
C GLY A 153 -21.51 5.30 9.63
N LEU A 154 -22.06 6.25 8.87
CA LEU A 154 -22.80 5.97 7.65
C LEU A 154 -21.88 5.36 6.61
N SER A 155 -20.69 5.93 6.43
CA SER A 155 -19.69 5.38 5.52
C SER A 155 -19.29 3.95 5.88
N HIS A 156 -19.06 3.70 7.17
CA HIS A 156 -18.79 2.39 7.71
C HIS A 156 -19.91 1.39 7.37
N SER A 157 -21.15 1.79 7.59
CA SER A 157 -22.33 0.94 7.47
C SER A 157 -22.61 0.56 6.01
N ILE A 158 -22.46 1.50 5.07
CA ILE A 158 -22.58 1.25 3.63
C ILE A 158 -21.56 0.19 3.19
N VAL A 159 -20.29 0.35 3.57
CA VAL A 159 -19.19 -0.56 3.18
C VAL A 159 -19.40 -1.96 3.76
N ILE A 160 -19.82 -2.05 5.02
CA ILE A 160 -20.05 -3.33 5.69
C ILE A 160 -21.27 -4.03 5.10
N TRP A 161 -22.35 -3.31 4.82
CA TRP A 161 -23.49 -3.84 4.09
C TRP A 161 -23.07 -4.36 2.70
N ALA A 162 -22.38 -3.55 1.89
CA ALA A 162 -21.96 -3.94 0.55
C ALA A 162 -21.05 -5.19 0.55
N LYS A 163 -20.15 -5.29 1.53
CA LYS A 163 -19.24 -6.45 1.70
C LYS A 163 -19.89 -7.66 2.34
N THR A 164 -21.09 -7.55 2.91
CA THR A 164 -21.83 -8.68 3.50
C THR A 164 -22.90 -9.21 2.58
N SER A 165 -23.55 -8.31 1.83
CA SER A 165 -24.29 -8.64 0.63
C SER A 165 -23.40 -9.46 -0.30
N GLU A 166 -23.99 -10.42 -1.01
CA GLU A 166 -23.29 -11.22 -2.01
C GLU A 166 -22.74 -10.33 -3.15
N LYS A 167 -22.29 -10.91 -4.27
CA LYS A 167 -21.69 -10.15 -5.38
C LYS A 167 -22.49 -8.91 -5.78
N MET A 168 -23.83 -8.98 -5.70
CA MET A 168 -24.74 -7.87 -6.02
C MET A 168 -24.53 -6.62 -5.15
N GLY A 169 -24.27 -6.74 -3.85
CA GLY A 169 -24.11 -5.55 -3.00
C GLY A 169 -22.82 -4.76 -3.30
N LEU A 170 -21.76 -5.46 -3.70
CA LEU A 170 -20.56 -4.80 -4.20
C LEU A 170 -20.85 -4.09 -5.52
N VAL A 171 -21.57 -4.71 -6.45
CA VAL A 171 -21.97 -4.09 -7.73
C VAL A 171 -22.81 -2.83 -7.48
N ILE A 172 -23.83 -2.90 -6.62
CA ILE A 172 -24.67 -1.75 -6.26
C ILE A 172 -23.82 -0.63 -5.68
N TRP A 173 -22.87 -0.96 -4.80
CA TRP A 173 -22.01 0.04 -4.19
C TRP A 173 -21.04 0.69 -5.19
N TYR A 174 -20.43 -0.09 -6.09
CA TYR A 174 -19.58 0.46 -7.16
C TYR A 174 -20.38 1.35 -8.12
N ALA A 175 -21.58 0.91 -8.52
CA ALA A 175 -22.47 1.71 -9.35
C ALA A 175 -22.87 3.01 -8.64
N GLY A 176 -23.23 2.93 -7.35
CA GLY A 176 -23.55 4.09 -6.54
C GLY A 176 -22.39 5.08 -6.43
N LEU A 177 -21.15 4.61 -6.26
CA LEU A 177 -19.97 5.48 -6.24
C LEU A 177 -19.70 6.12 -7.60
N ALA A 178 -19.85 5.38 -8.70
CA ALA A 178 -19.68 5.91 -10.04
C ALA A 178 -20.74 6.98 -10.35
N ILE A 179 -22.01 6.72 -10.01
CA ILE A 179 -23.11 7.68 -10.15
C ILE A 179 -22.84 8.91 -9.29
N ALA A 180 -22.45 8.74 -8.03
CA ALA A 180 -22.15 9.87 -7.14
C ALA A 180 -20.99 10.71 -7.68
N ALA A 181 -19.93 10.08 -8.22
CA ALA A 181 -18.81 10.80 -8.84
C ALA A 181 -19.23 11.58 -10.09
N ILE A 182 -20.03 10.98 -10.98
CA ILE A 182 -20.57 11.65 -12.17
C ILE A 182 -21.48 12.82 -11.77
N PHE A 183 -22.37 12.59 -10.80
CA PHE A 183 -23.28 13.61 -10.29
C PHE A 183 -22.51 14.77 -9.64
N SER A 184 -21.48 14.47 -8.82
CA SER A 184 -20.56 15.46 -8.26
C SER A 184 -19.77 16.26 -9.30
N TRP A 185 -19.48 15.66 -10.45
CA TRP A 185 -18.81 16.36 -11.54
C TRP A 185 -19.77 17.28 -12.31
N LEU A 186 -21.00 16.80 -12.58
CA LEU A 186 -22.02 17.56 -13.31
C LEU A 186 -22.61 18.73 -12.51
N PHE A 187 -22.84 18.55 -11.21
CA PHE A 187 -23.52 19.52 -10.33
C PHE A 187 -22.60 19.98 -9.19
N PHE A 188 -21.33 20.26 -9.51
CA PHE A 188 -20.29 20.51 -8.52
C PHE A 188 -20.64 21.70 -7.60
N HIS A 189 -21.18 22.78 -8.15
CA HIS A 189 -21.51 23.99 -7.39
C HIS A 189 -22.68 23.76 -6.43
N GLU A 190 -23.76 23.14 -6.91
CA GLU A 190 -24.96 22.84 -6.15
C GLU A 190 -24.66 21.85 -5.02
N ILE A 191 -23.83 20.84 -5.30
CA ILE A 191 -23.43 19.84 -4.30
C ILE A 191 -22.51 20.48 -3.25
N LYS A 192 -21.64 21.40 -3.66
CA LYS A 192 -20.80 22.17 -2.74
C LYS A 192 -21.65 23.02 -1.79
N ASP A 193 -22.68 23.69 -2.29
CA ASP A 193 -23.58 24.52 -1.48
C ASP A 193 -24.47 23.67 -0.57
N ALA A 194 -24.95 22.52 -1.05
CA ALA A 194 -25.66 21.55 -0.23
C ALA A 194 -24.76 20.97 0.88
N SER A 195 -23.49 20.71 0.57
CA SER A 195 -22.48 20.24 1.52
C SER A 195 -22.17 21.28 2.60
N LEU A 196 -22.05 22.55 2.21
CA LEU A 196 -21.93 23.68 3.13
C LEU A 196 -23.15 23.77 4.06
N SER A 197 -24.35 23.75 3.48
CA SER A 197 -25.62 23.83 4.23
C SER A 197 -25.75 22.69 5.24
N LEU A 198 -25.37 21.47 4.84
CA LEU A 198 -25.33 20.31 5.72
C LEU A 198 -24.38 20.52 6.90
N GLY A 199 -23.16 21.02 6.65
CA GLY A 199 -22.18 21.30 7.70
C GLY A 199 -22.63 22.39 8.67
N MET A 200 -23.23 23.47 8.16
CA MET A 200 -23.81 24.52 8.99
C MET A 200 -24.98 24.00 9.83
N ALA A 201 -25.82 23.14 9.27
CA ALA A 201 -26.93 22.52 10.00
C ALA A 201 -26.47 21.49 11.05
N MET A 202 -25.34 20.80 10.83
CA MET A 202 -24.68 20.00 11.86
C MET A 202 -24.20 20.91 12.99
N MET A 203 -23.53 22.02 12.66
CA MET A 203 -22.98 22.95 13.64
C MET A 203 -24.06 23.60 14.50
N SER A 204 -25.23 23.92 13.91
CA SER A 204 -26.37 24.50 14.63
C SER A 204 -27.20 23.51 15.44
N GLY A 205 -26.88 22.22 15.41
CA GLY A 205 -27.61 21.21 16.19
C GLY A 205 -28.96 20.79 15.59
N ASN A 206 -29.16 20.94 14.27
CA ASN A 206 -30.43 20.59 13.64
C ASN A 206 -30.74 19.08 13.76
N LEU A 207 -31.80 18.74 14.50
CA LEU A 207 -32.16 17.36 14.84
C LEU A 207 -32.36 16.46 13.62
N ALA A 208 -32.93 16.98 12.52
CA ALA A 208 -33.18 16.18 11.31
C ALA A 208 -31.88 15.68 10.68
N VAL A 209 -30.83 16.51 10.71
CA VAL A 209 -29.50 16.19 10.17
C VAL A 209 -28.82 15.08 10.96
N PHE A 210 -29.14 14.91 12.25
CA PHE A 210 -28.65 13.80 13.07
C PHE A 210 -29.55 12.55 12.98
N ALA A 211 -30.87 12.74 12.98
CA ALA A 211 -31.84 11.63 12.97
C ALA A 211 -31.77 10.78 11.70
N ILE A 212 -31.67 11.42 10.52
CA ILE A 212 -31.66 10.69 9.23
C ILE A 212 -30.44 9.75 9.13
N PRO A 213 -29.18 10.20 9.35
CA PRO A 213 -28.03 9.30 9.35
C PRO A 213 -28.11 8.20 10.41
N VAL A 214 -28.64 8.48 11.60
CA VAL A 214 -28.82 7.45 12.65
C VAL A 214 -29.73 6.33 12.16
N LEU A 215 -30.87 6.66 11.54
CA LEU A 215 -31.80 5.68 10.99
C LEU A 215 -31.16 4.88 9.85
N LEU A 216 -30.43 5.54 8.94
CA LEU A 216 -29.73 4.87 7.84
C LEU A 216 -28.63 3.92 8.35
N VAL A 217 -27.85 4.35 9.34
CA VAL A 217 -26.85 3.52 10.02
C VAL A 217 -27.52 2.29 10.64
N ALA A 218 -28.61 2.47 11.39
CA ALA A 218 -29.33 1.36 12.01
C ALA A 218 -29.87 0.37 10.96
N ALA A 219 -30.50 0.86 9.90
CA ALA A 219 -31.03 0.04 8.81
C ALA A 219 -29.94 -0.76 8.09
N LEU A 220 -28.83 -0.12 7.71
CA LEU A 220 -27.71 -0.78 7.02
C LEU A 220 -27.03 -1.83 7.91
N ASN A 221 -26.86 -1.56 9.21
CA ASN A 221 -26.30 -2.56 10.14
C ASN A 221 -27.25 -3.74 10.35
N TYR A 222 -28.56 -3.50 10.36
CA TYR A 222 -29.56 -4.56 10.42
C TYR A 222 -29.50 -5.47 9.18
N LEU A 223 -29.45 -4.89 7.98
CA LEU A 223 -29.28 -5.65 6.73
C LEU A 223 -27.96 -6.42 6.71
N ALA A 224 -26.86 -5.79 7.13
CA ALA A 224 -25.56 -6.46 7.23
C ALA A 224 -25.57 -7.64 8.21
N LEU A 225 -26.30 -7.51 9.33
CA LEU A 225 -26.49 -8.58 10.31
C LEU A 225 -27.19 -9.79 9.69
N GLN A 226 -28.27 -9.55 8.94
CA GLN A 226 -29.00 -10.62 8.23
C GLN A 226 -28.09 -11.32 7.20
N ASN A 227 -27.36 -10.56 6.40
CA ASN A 227 -26.46 -11.11 5.38
C ASN A 227 -25.32 -11.95 5.97
N LEU A 228 -24.76 -11.52 7.11
CA LEU A 228 -23.75 -12.27 7.85
C LEU A 228 -24.28 -13.59 8.39
N GLN A 229 -25.49 -13.58 8.97
CA GLN A 229 -26.12 -14.79 9.48
C GLN A 229 -26.31 -15.82 8.36
N LYS A 230 -26.85 -15.40 7.21
CA LYS A 230 -27.00 -16.25 6.02
C LYS A 230 -25.64 -16.81 5.56
N SER A 231 -24.64 -15.94 5.45
CA SER A 231 -23.29 -16.32 5.02
C SER A 231 -22.65 -17.37 5.93
N TYR A 232 -22.81 -17.26 7.25
CA TYR A 232 -22.22 -18.22 8.20
C TYR A 232 -22.89 -19.58 8.21
N THR A 233 -24.10 -19.69 7.66
CA THR A 233 -24.76 -20.97 7.44
C THR A 233 -24.19 -21.71 6.23
N LEU A 234 -23.78 -20.98 5.17
CA LEU A 234 -23.32 -21.55 3.90
C LEU A 234 -21.86 -22.05 3.89
N VAL A 235 -21.01 -21.63 4.85
CA VAL A 235 -19.56 -21.91 4.86
C VAL A 235 -19.20 -23.37 5.22
N VAL A 236 -20.19 -24.25 5.45
CA VAL A 236 -19.96 -25.67 5.77
C VAL A 236 -19.57 -26.51 4.54
N THR A 237 -19.62 -25.98 3.32
CA THR A 237 -19.14 -26.68 2.11
C THR A 237 -17.74 -26.18 1.69
N PRO A 238 -16.69 -27.03 1.75
CA PRO A 238 -15.36 -26.64 1.29
C PRO A 238 -15.36 -26.52 -0.24
N ALA A 239 -15.09 -25.32 -0.75
CA ALA A 239 -14.82 -25.13 -2.17
C ALA A 239 -13.46 -25.75 -2.52
N VAL A 240 -13.49 -26.86 -3.25
CA VAL A 240 -12.30 -27.51 -3.82
C VAL A 240 -11.66 -26.54 -4.82
N SER A 241 -10.43 -26.10 -4.53
CA SER A 241 -9.67 -25.28 -5.46
C SER A 241 -9.25 -26.13 -6.67
N LYS A 242 -9.82 -25.84 -7.85
CA LYS A 242 -9.39 -26.44 -9.12
C LYS A 242 -7.91 -26.10 -9.38
N PHE A 243 -7.12 -27.13 -9.68
CA PHE A 243 -5.75 -26.99 -10.17
C PHE A 243 -5.80 -26.60 -11.65
N GLU A 244 -5.43 -25.36 -11.98
CA GLU A 244 -5.24 -24.95 -13.37
C GLU A 244 -3.80 -25.28 -13.82
N GLY A 245 -3.68 -26.01 -14.92
CA GLY A 245 -2.41 -26.43 -15.53
C GLY A 245 -1.56 -25.27 -16.04
N SER A 246 -0.31 -25.56 -16.38
CA SER A 246 0.70 -24.56 -16.78
C SER A 246 0.23 -23.66 -17.93
N GLY A 247 0.03 -22.36 -17.63
CA GLY A 247 -0.34 -21.35 -18.62
C GLY A 247 0.74 -21.07 -19.68
N TYR A 248 0.40 -20.25 -20.68
CA TYR A 248 1.23 -19.92 -21.86
C TYR A 248 2.71 -19.62 -21.55
N MET A 249 2.99 -18.84 -20.50
CA MET A 249 4.35 -18.47 -20.10
C MET A 249 5.22 -19.66 -19.68
N GLY A 250 4.63 -20.70 -19.06
CA GLY A 250 5.38 -21.91 -18.71
C GLY A 250 5.92 -22.65 -19.94
N ARG A 251 5.18 -22.63 -21.05
CA ARG A 251 5.64 -23.19 -22.34
C ARG A 251 6.74 -22.36 -22.97
N LEU A 252 6.72 -21.03 -22.78
CA LEU A 252 7.77 -20.14 -23.27
C LEU A 252 9.09 -20.38 -22.51
N PHE A 253 9.04 -20.44 -21.18
CA PHE A 253 10.23 -20.67 -20.36
C PHE A 253 10.82 -22.06 -20.56
N ALA A 254 9.99 -23.08 -20.81
CA ALA A 254 10.48 -24.43 -21.12
C ALA A 254 11.39 -24.49 -22.37
N ARG A 255 11.30 -23.51 -23.28
CA ARG A 255 12.15 -23.40 -24.47
C ARG A 255 13.51 -22.75 -24.20
N MET A 256 13.73 -22.17 -23.02
CA MET A 256 14.96 -21.46 -22.67
C MET A 256 15.92 -22.41 -21.93
N PRO A 257 17.07 -22.78 -22.50
CA PRO A 257 17.99 -23.71 -21.87
C PRO A 257 18.62 -23.10 -20.61
N VAL A 258 18.92 -23.95 -19.63
CA VAL A 258 19.58 -23.62 -18.34
C VAL A 258 18.75 -22.75 -17.38
N TYR A 259 18.24 -21.60 -17.81
CA TYR A 259 17.53 -20.65 -16.93
C TYR A 259 16.00 -20.82 -16.93
N GLY A 260 15.43 -21.41 -17.98
CA GLY A 260 13.99 -21.59 -18.17
C GLY A 260 13.25 -22.20 -16.96
N PRO A 261 13.73 -23.32 -16.37
CA PRO A 261 13.09 -23.91 -15.20
C PRO A 261 13.02 -22.96 -13.99
N TYR A 262 14.05 -22.13 -13.78
CA TYR A 262 14.06 -21.14 -12.70
C TYR A 262 13.08 -20.00 -12.98
N TRP A 263 13.00 -19.52 -14.22
CA TRP A 263 12.04 -18.48 -14.61
C TRP A 263 10.59 -18.94 -14.55
N ASP A 264 10.32 -20.22 -14.84
CA ASP A 264 9.00 -20.80 -14.64
C ASP A 264 8.63 -20.87 -13.15
N LEU A 265 9.57 -21.20 -12.28
CA LEU A 265 9.36 -21.15 -10.83
C LEU A 265 9.08 -19.72 -10.35
N GLU A 266 9.86 -18.73 -10.79
CA GLU A 266 9.62 -17.32 -10.51
C GLU A 266 8.23 -16.89 -10.99
N TRP A 267 7.89 -17.19 -12.24
CA TRP A 267 6.60 -16.83 -12.81
C TRP A 267 5.42 -17.46 -12.05
N LYS A 268 5.54 -18.72 -11.65
CA LYS A 268 4.53 -19.39 -10.81
C LYS A 268 4.47 -18.76 -9.42
N LEU A 269 5.59 -18.39 -8.82
CA LEU A 269 5.62 -17.69 -7.53
C LEU A 269 4.84 -16.36 -7.64
N LEU A 270 5.07 -15.61 -8.71
CA LEU A 270 4.44 -14.31 -8.96
C LEU A 270 2.94 -14.42 -9.24
N THR A 271 2.56 -15.35 -10.11
CA THR A 271 1.17 -15.48 -10.56
C THR A 271 0.30 -16.24 -9.58
N ARG A 272 0.80 -17.28 -8.90
CA ARG A 272 -0.06 -18.13 -8.04
C ARG A 272 -0.32 -17.54 -6.67
N ASN A 273 0.58 -16.70 -6.15
CA ASN A 273 0.52 -16.22 -4.77
C ASN A 273 -0.03 -14.79 -4.69
N LYS A 274 -0.91 -14.53 -3.70
CA LYS A 274 -1.62 -13.24 -3.56
C LYS A 274 -0.70 -12.04 -3.36
N ARG A 275 0.37 -12.17 -2.56
CA ARG A 275 1.28 -11.06 -2.23
C ARG A 275 2.25 -10.74 -3.38
N PRO A 276 3.00 -11.71 -3.95
CA PRO A 276 3.79 -11.47 -5.15
C PRO A 276 2.98 -10.92 -6.33
N ARG A 277 1.74 -11.40 -6.53
CA ARG A 277 0.84 -10.88 -7.58
C ARG A 277 0.52 -9.40 -7.39
N ALA A 278 0.40 -8.93 -6.15
CA ALA A 278 0.24 -7.50 -5.86
C ALA A 278 1.46 -6.68 -6.30
N ASN A 279 2.68 -7.22 -6.16
CA ASN A 279 3.89 -6.57 -6.68
C ASN A 279 3.89 -6.50 -8.21
N VAL A 280 3.36 -7.52 -8.91
CA VAL A 280 3.24 -7.49 -10.38
C VAL A 280 2.35 -6.31 -10.82
N TYR A 281 1.25 -6.02 -10.11
CA TYR A 281 0.41 -4.87 -10.41
C TYR A 281 1.09 -3.51 -10.15
N GLN A 282 2.21 -3.46 -9.42
CA GLN A 282 2.98 -2.24 -9.28
C GLN A 282 3.71 -1.86 -10.58
N TRP A 283 3.94 -2.82 -11.47
CA TRP A 283 4.63 -2.58 -12.75
C TRP A 283 3.85 -1.62 -13.68
N PRO A 284 2.56 -1.84 -14.00
CA PRO A 284 1.78 -0.86 -14.76
C PRO A 284 1.54 0.45 -13.98
N PHE A 285 1.39 0.39 -12.66
CA PHE A 285 1.27 1.60 -11.83
C PHE A 285 2.53 2.47 -11.89
N ALA A 286 3.72 1.87 -11.87
CA ALA A 286 4.98 2.57 -12.00
C ALA A 286 5.11 3.31 -13.33
N ILE A 287 4.63 2.71 -14.43
CA ILE A 287 4.59 3.35 -15.74
C ILE A 287 3.75 4.63 -15.68
N LEU A 288 2.54 4.56 -15.10
CA LEU A 288 1.66 5.71 -14.94
C LEU A 288 2.30 6.83 -14.10
N VAL A 289 2.97 6.47 -13.01
CA VAL A 289 3.66 7.44 -12.14
C VAL A 289 4.82 8.12 -12.87
N VAL A 290 5.65 7.36 -13.60
CA VAL A 290 6.76 7.94 -14.38
C VAL A 290 6.24 8.92 -15.44
N VAL A 291 5.17 8.54 -16.15
CA VAL A 291 4.53 9.41 -17.14
C VAL A 291 3.99 10.68 -16.47
N ALA A 292 3.23 10.56 -15.38
CA ALA A 292 2.67 11.71 -14.66
C ALA A 292 3.76 12.66 -14.12
N MET A 293 4.86 12.11 -13.59
CA MET A 293 5.98 12.91 -13.09
C MET A 293 6.69 13.65 -14.22
N ILE A 294 6.88 13.02 -15.38
CA ILE A 294 7.47 13.68 -16.56
C ILE A 294 6.53 14.77 -17.06
N SER A 295 5.22 14.49 -17.19
CA SER A 295 4.22 15.49 -17.60
C SER A 295 4.16 16.71 -16.67
N ALA A 296 4.37 16.52 -15.37
CA ALA A 296 4.40 17.62 -14.39
C ALA A 296 5.74 18.38 -14.35
N SER A 297 6.79 17.86 -14.97
CA SER A 297 8.15 18.42 -14.92
C SER A 297 8.43 19.35 -16.09
N PHE A 298 7.94 20.60 -16.00
CA PHE A 298 8.09 21.59 -17.08
C PHE A 298 9.53 22.13 -17.23
N ASN A 299 10.34 22.13 -16.16
CA ASN A 299 11.66 22.76 -16.13
C ASN A 299 12.79 21.78 -15.71
N GLU A 300 14.02 22.09 -16.12
CA GLU A 300 15.19 21.22 -15.92
C GLU A 300 15.54 20.98 -14.44
N SER A 301 15.37 21.99 -13.58
CA SER A 301 15.62 21.87 -12.13
C SER A 301 14.65 20.90 -11.45
N THR A 302 13.40 20.89 -11.91
CA THR A 302 12.34 20.01 -11.42
C THR A 302 12.64 18.56 -11.81
N MET A 303 13.15 18.31 -13.02
CA MET A 303 13.54 16.96 -13.46
C MET A 303 14.67 16.36 -12.62
N VAL A 304 15.71 17.15 -12.30
CA VAL A 304 16.81 16.68 -11.43
C VAL A 304 16.31 16.40 -10.00
N SER A 305 15.38 17.19 -9.50
CA SER A 305 14.79 16.99 -8.16
C SER A 305 14.00 15.67 -8.05
N PHE A 306 13.38 15.22 -9.15
CA PHE A 306 12.67 13.95 -9.19
C PHE A 306 13.56 12.74 -9.47
N TYR A 307 14.83 12.93 -9.84
CA TYR A 307 15.76 11.87 -10.24
C TYR A 307 15.89 10.72 -9.20
N PRO A 308 16.03 10.98 -7.88
CA PRO A 308 16.11 9.90 -6.88
C PRO A 308 14.80 9.13 -6.75
N ILE A 309 13.65 9.82 -6.85
CA ILE A 309 12.32 9.20 -6.76
C ILE A 309 12.07 8.32 -7.98
N MET A 310 12.46 8.79 -9.17
CA MET A 310 12.34 8.06 -10.42
C MET A 310 13.16 6.76 -10.44
N LEU A 311 14.26 6.68 -9.68
CA LEU A 311 15.04 5.44 -9.55
C LEU A 311 14.18 4.28 -9.01
N MET A 312 13.29 4.53 -8.06
CA MET A 312 12.39 3.50 -7.53
C MET A 312 11.45 2.94 -8.60
N PHE A 313 11.15 3.73 -9.63
CA PHE A 313 10.22 3.37 -10.68
C PHE A 313 10.93 2.78 -11.91
N MET A 314 12.16 3.19 -12.24
CA MET A 314 12.97 2.69 -13.37
C MET A 314 13.59 1.30 -13.18
N GLY A 315 12.91 0.46 -12.41
CA GLY A 315 13.17 -0.96 -12.17
C GLY A 315 12.13 -1.53 -11.21
N SER A 316 10.94 -0.90 -11.18
CA SER A 316 9.97 -0.92 -10.09
C SER A 316 9.70 -2.33 -9.56
N PHE A 317 9.38 -3.24 -10.46
CA PHE A 317 9.04 -4.60 -10.09
C PHE A 317 10.21 -5.32 -9.40
N GLY A 318 11.42 -5.23 -9.97
CA GLY A 318 12.62 -5.79 -9.38
C GLY A 318 12.96 -5.12 -8.05
N PHE A 319 12.85 -3.79 -7.97
CA PHE A 319 13.08 -3.03 -6.73
C PHE A 319 12.18 -3.51 -5.58
N TYR A 320 10.87 -3.65 -5.80
CA TYR A 320 9.94 -4.09 -4.77
C TYR A 320 10.05 -5.59 -4.44
N HIS A 321 10.30 -6.42 -5.46
CA HIS A 321 10.38 -7.87 -5.25
C HIS A 321 11.70 -8.28 -4.58
N LEU A 322 12.84 -7.72 -5.01
CA LEU A 322 14.17 -8.05 -4.50
C LEU A 322 14.43 -7.52 -3.08
N GLN A 323 13.63 -6.59 -2.56
CA GLN A 323 13.65 -6.29 -1.12
C GLN A 323 13.47 -7.55 -0.27
N TYR A 324 12.65 -8.50 -0.74
CA TYR A 324 12.40 -9.78 -0.08
C TYR A 324 13.05 -10.96 -0.83
N THR A 325 14.18 -10.72 -1.53
CA THR A 325 14.80 -11.63 -2.53
C THR A 325 14.67 -13.12 -2.23
N PHE A 326 15.04 -13.57 -1.02
CA PHE A 326 15.02 -14.98 -0.61
C PHE A 326 13.92 -15.32 0.42
N SER A 327 13.15 -14.32 0.85
CA SER A 327 12.05 -14.52 1.80
C SER A 327 10.83 -15.13 1.10
N TRP A 328 10.67 -14.93 -0.21
CA TRP A 328 9.56 -15.49 -0.99
C TRP A 328 9.61 -17.01 -1.09
N GLU A 329 10.81 -17.59 -1.09
CA GLU A 329 11.09 -19.01 -1.20
C GLU A 329 11.06 -19.72 0.16
N SER A 330 10.83 -18.98 1.26
CA SER A 330 10.87 -19.51 2.62
C SER A 330 9.99 -20.77 2.84
N ARG A 331 8.92 -20.94 2.07
CA ARG A 331 8.04 -22.14 2.12
C ARG A 331 8.67 -23.41 1.57
N PHE A 332 9.52 -23.29 0.56
CA PHE A 332 10.15 -24.43 -0.11
C PHE A 332 11.67 -24.34 0.01
N PHE A 333 12.16 -23.57 0.98
CA PHE A 333 13.59 -23.38 1.20
C PHE A 333 14.27 -24.67 1.65
N ASP A 334 13.58 -25.52 2.43
CA ASP A 334 14.08 -26.86 2.78
C ASP A 334 14.37 -27.69 1.52
N PHE A 335 13.52 -27.59 0.49
CA PHE A 335 13.75 -28.26 -0.78
C PHE A 335 14.97 -27.66 -1.52
N ILE A 336 15.07 -26.34 -1.63
CA ILE A 336 16.26 -25.68 -2.22
C ILE A 336 17.53 -26.11 -1.47
N ALA A 337 17.44 -26.25 -0.15
CA ALA A 337 18.56 -26.58 0.69
C ALA A 337 19.03 -28.04 0.57
N VAL A 338 18.13 -28.98 0.30
CA VAL A 338 18.51 -30.40 0.13
C VAL A 338 18.77 -30.74 -1.35
N SER A 339 18.22 -29.95 -2.27
CA SER A 339 18.43 -30.14 -3.71
C SER A 339 19.86 -29.86 -4.16
N THR A 340 20.29 -30.54 -5.23
CA THR A 340 21.58 -30.35 -5.91
C THR A 340 21.63 -29.11 -6.80
N ILE A 341 20.77 -28.11 -6.54
CA ILE A 341 20.70 -26.88 -7.33
C ILE A 341 22.00 -26.10 -7.15
N ASP A 342 22.64 -25.76 -8.27
CA ASP A 342 23.74 -24.81 -8.28
C ASP A 342 23.22 -23.42 -7.89
N LEU A 343 23.57 -23.02 -6.67
CA LEU A 343 23.14 -21.76 -6.07
C LEU A 343 23.60 -20.54 -6.89
N GLN A 344 24.77 -20.62 -7.54
CA GLN A 344 25.24 -19.53 -8.39
C GLN A 344 24.34 -19.39 -9.61
N ARG A 345 23.94 -20.51 -10.24
CA ARG A 345 22.97 -20.50 -11.35
C ARG A 345 21.60 -20.02 -10.91
N PHE A 346 21.15 -20.40 -9.72
CA PHE A 346 19.88 -19.92 -9.15
C PHE A 346 19.84 -18.40 -9.02
N ILE A 347 20.88 -17.80 -8.41
CA ILE A 347 20.95 -16.34 -8.22
C ILE A 347 21.16 -15.62 -9.57
N LEU A 348 21.95 -16.19 -10.49
CA LEU A 348 22.10 -15.67 -11.86
C LEU A 348 20.78 -15.66 -12.63
N ALA A 349 20.03 -16.76 -12.60
CA ALA A 349 18.72 -16.86 -13.24
C ALA A 349 17.77 -15.79 -12.70
N LYS A 350 17.76 -15.62 -11.38
CA LYS A 350 16.96 -14.59 -10.70
C LYS A 350 17.33 -13.18 -11.16
N TYR A 351 18.63 -12.86 -11.19
CA TYR A 351 19.12 -11.57 -11.67
C TYR A 351 18.68 -11.29 -13.12
N TYR A 352 18.89 -12.23 -14.04
CA TYR A 352 18.48 -12.06 -15.43
C TYR A 352 16.97 -11.93 -15.62
N PHE A 353 16.17 -12.62 -14.80
CA PHE A 353 14.71 -12.48 -14.84
C PHE A 353 14.29 -11.03 -14.55
N TYR A 354 14.74 -10.45 -13.43
CA TYR A 354 14.34 -9.09 -13.06
C TYR A 354 14.98 -8.02 -13.95
N THR A 355 16.20 -8.23 -14.44
CA THR A 355 16.83 -7.34 -15.42
C THR A 355 16.04 -7.35 -16.73
N GLY A 356 15.55 -8.50 -17.18
CA GLY A 356 14.68 -8.62 -18.36
C GLY A 356 13.34 -7.89 -18.18
N VAL A 357 12.72 -8.00 -17.00
CA VAL A 357 11.47 -7.27 -16.68
C VAL A 357 11.70 -5.76 -16.62
N ALA A 358 12.83 -5.31 -16.07
CA ALA A 358 13.19 -3.89 -16.04
C ALA A 358 13.43 -3.33 -17.45
N LEU A 359 14.13 -4.09 -18.31
CA LEU A 359 14.32 -3.74 -19.72
C LEU A 359 12.98 -3.64 -20.46
N LEU A 360 12.09 -4.61 -20.27
CA LEU A 360 10.75 -4.59 -20.86
C LEU A 360 9.96 -3.34 -20.41
N GLN A 361 10.08 -2.96 -19.13
CA GLN A 361 9.45 -1.74 -18.62
C GLN A 361 9.94 -0.49 -19.36
N PHE A 362 11.26 -0.38 -19.54
CA PHE A 362 11.86 0.74 -20.24
C PHE A 362 11.42 0.78 -21.71
N LEU A 363 11.41 -0.36 -22.39
CA LEU A 363 10.95 -0.47 -23.78
C LEU A 363 9.49 -0.03 -23.96
N MET A 364 8.62 -0.32 -22.98
CA MET A 364 7.23 0.14 -23.00
C MET A 364 7.10 1.63 -22.72
N LEU A 365 7.97 2.20 -21.88
CA LEU A 365 8.01 3.64 -21.61
C LEU A 365 8.57 4.44 -22.79
N LEU A 366 9.51 3.85 -23.53
CA LEU A 366 10.24 4.52 -24.60
C LEU A 366 9.34 5.25 -25.62
N PRO A 367 8.32 4.63 -26.25
CA PRO A 367 7.47 5.34 -27.21
C PRO A 367 6.67 6.46 -26.53
N ILE A 368 6.15 6.23 -25.33
CA ILE A 368 5.34 7.23 -24.60
C ILE A 368 6.17 8.48 -24.29
N ILE A 369 7.39 8.29 -23.77
CA ILE A 369 8.26 9.39 -23.37
C ILE A 369 8.90 10.07 -24.58
N TRP A 370 9.15 9.34 -25.66
CA TRP A 370 9.62 9.92 -26.91
C TRP A 370 8.64 10.97 -27.45
N PHE A 371 7.33 10.69 -27.42
CA PHE A 371 6.33 11.67 -27.86
C PHE A 371 6.04 12.76 -26.82
N LEU A 372 6.10 12.43 -25.52
CA LEU A 372 5.78 13.38 -24.46
C LEU A 372 6.91 14.38 -24.21
N GLN A 373 8.15 13.89 -24.01
CA GLN A 373 9.32 14.72 -23.69
C GLN A 373 10.62 13.96 -24.02
N PRO A 374 11.13 14.04 -25.27
CA PRO A 374 12.32 13.30 -25.72
C PRO A 374 13.56 13.48 -24.83
N ALA A 375 13.71 14.68 -24.23
CA ALA A 375 14.83 15.01 -23.34
C ALA A 375 14.88 14.16 -22.05
N ALA A 376 13.80 13.47 -21.69
CA ALA A 376 13.74 12.57 -20.54
C ALA A 376 14.26 11.15 -20.84
N VAL A 377 14.40 10.76 -22.12
CA VAL A 377 14.83 9.41 -22.50
C VAL A 377 16.23 9.06 -21.96
N PRO A 378 17.27 9.91 -22.09
CA PRO A 378 18.61 9.60 -21.55
C PRO A 378 18.61 9.45 -20.03
N MET A 379 17.79 10.25 -19.35
CA MET A 379 17.60 10.19 -17.90
C MET A 379 17.05 8.81 -17.50
N LEU A 380 15.93 8.39 -18.09
CA LEU A 380 15.32 7.10 -17.79
C LEU A 380 16.25 5.94 -18.13
N PHE A 381 16.95 6.01 -19.26
CA PHE A 381 17.92 4.99 -19.65
C PHE A 381 19.06 4.87 -18.62
N SER A 382 19.62 6.00 -18.16
CA SER A 382 20.65 6.00 -17.12
C SER A 382 20.15 5.37 -15.81
N LEU A 383 18.92 5.69 -15.40
CA LEU A 383 18.29 5.14 -14.21
C LEU A 383 17.99 3.64 -14.34
N MET A 384 17.60 3.16 -15.53
CA MET A 384 17.40 1.72 -15.78
C MET A 384 18.70 0.94 -15.57
N LEU A 385 19.80 1.44 -16.13
CA LEU A 385 21.12 0.82 -15.98
C LEU A 385 21.56 0.82 -14.52
N TYR A 386 21.30 1.92 -13.80
CA TYR A 386 21.62 2.01 -12.38
C TYR A 386 20.73 1.11 -11.50
N ALA A 387 19.44 0.99 -11.83
CA ALA A 387 18.53 0.10 -11.12
C ALA A 387 18.94 -1.36 -11.32
N THR A 388 19.22 -1.77 -12.55
CA THR A 388 19.59 -3.15 -12.88
C THR A 388 21.02 -3.51 -12.45
N GLY A 389 21.92 -2.54 -12.33
CA GLY A 389 23.28 -2.72 -11.81
C GLY A 389 23.36 -2.58 -10.29
N PRO A 390 23.81 -1.41 -9.76
CA PRO A 390 24.04 -1.20 -8.33
C PRO A 390 22.86 -1.56 -7.42
N VAL A 391 21.63 -1.17 -7.79
CA VAL A 391 20.47 -1.37 -6.92
C VAL A 391 20.14 -2.86 -6.78
N PHE A 392 20.06 -3.61 -7.89
CA PHE A 392 19.82 -5.06 -7.81
C PHE A 392 20.97 -5.78 -7.12
N ALA A 393 22.23 -5.38 -7.36
CA ALA A 393 23.38 -5.95 -6.67
C ALA A 393 23.28 -5.77 -5.15
N LEU A 394 22.94 -4.56 -4.69
CA LEU A 394 22.75 -4.25 -3.27
C LEU A 394 21.59 -5.07 -2.67
N LEU A 395 20.43 -5.09 -3.33
CA LEU A 395 19.23 -5.79 -2.84
C LEU A 395 19.44 -7.31 -2.74
N ILE A 396 20.03 -7.93 -3.77
CA ILE A 396 20.33 -9.37 -3.77
C ILE A 396 21.37 -9.70 -2.68
N TYR A 397 22.41 -8.88 -2.53
CA TYR A 397 23.48 -9.09 -1.54
C TYR A 397 22.98 -8.96 -0.09
N LEU A 398 22.14 -7.96 0.19
CA LEU A 398 21.51 -7.75 1.50
C LEU A 398 20.41 -8.77 1.78
N GLY A 399 19.68 -9.19 0.74
CA GLY A 399 18.63 -10.21 0.82
C GLY A 399 19.11 -11.52 1.47
N VAL A 400 20.36 -11.93 1.23
CA VAL A 400 20.95 -13.12 1.87
C VAL A 400 20.93 -13.06 3.40
N SER A 401 21.07 -11.86 3.97
CA SER A 401 21.17 -11.66 5.43
C SER A 401 19.85 -11.28 6.08
N ASN A 402 18.85 -10.91 5.27
CA ASN A 402 17.55 -10.42 5.71
C ASN A 402 16.38 -11.36 5.39
N SER A 403 16.72 -12.61 5.05
CA SER A 403 15.82 -13.73 4.88
C SER A 403 15.02 -13.97 6.16
N THR A 404 13.73 -13.68 6.08
CA THR A 404 12.75 -13.89 7.15
C THR A 404 11.58 -14.66 6.55
N ARG A 405 10.96 -15.54 7.34
CA ARG A 405 9.81 -16.31 6.85
C ARG A 405 8.69 -15.36 6.44
N LEU A 406 8.09 -15.63 5.30
CA LEU A 406 7.04 -14.80 4.73
C LEU A 406 6.02 -15.70 4.06
N ASP A 407 4.73 -15.50 4.33
CA ASP A 407 3.67 -16.25 3.65
C ASP A 407 3.28 -15.54 2.33
N PRO A 408 3.57 -16.13 1.16
CA PRO A 408 3.23 -15.51 -0.13
C PRO A 408 1.71 -15.40 -0.39
N ASN A 409 0.90 -16.19 0.31
CA ASN A 409 -0.56 -16.24 0.15
C ASN A 409 -1.32 -15.29 1.09
N LYS A 410 -0.66 -14.67 2.06
CA LYS A 410 -1.25 -13.57 2.83
C LYS A 410 -1.40 -12.33 1.94
N LYS A 411 -2.29 -11.41 2.31
CA LYS A 411 -2.48 -10.16 1.54
C LYS A 411 -1.26 -9.25 1.72
N ALA A 412 -0.91 -8.47 0.69
CA ALA A 412 0.23 -7.54 0.70
C ALA A 412 -0.02 -6.29 1.56
N ILE A 413 -1.26 -5.77 1.55
CA ILE A 413 -1.61 -4.49 2.17
C ILE A 413 -1.74 -4.64 3.71
N PHE A 414 -1.02 -3.78 4.44
CA PHE A 414 -0.85 -3.80 5.91
C PHE A 414 -0.22 -5.10 6.45
N ASN A 415 0.60 -5.77 5.64
CA ASN A 415 1.37 -6.93 6.06
C ASN A 415 2.83 -6.54 6.29
N PHE A 416 3.24 -6.48 7.55
CA PHE A 416 4.61 -6.17 7.96
C PHE A 416 5.44 -7.45 8.21
N GLU A 417 4.98 -8.63 7.76
CA GLU A 417 5.76 -9.86 7.77
C GLU A 417 6.91 -9.75 6.77
N GLY A 418 8.09 -10.12 7.26
CA GLY A 418 9.36 -9.90 6.58
C GLY A 418 9.88 -8.46 6.66
N THR A 419 9.12 -7.51 7.19
CA THR A 419 9.57 -6.13 7.34
C THR A 419 10.47 -5.97 8.55
N SER A 420 11.79 -5.93 8.30
CA SER A 420 12.83 -5.69 9.29
C SER A 420 13.40 -4.28 9.15
N GLY A 421 14.06 -3.78 10.20
CA GLY A 421 14.82 -2.52 10.12
C GLY A 421 15.89 -2.53 9.03
N ILE A 422 16.41 -3.72 8.68
CA ILE A 422 17.37 -3.88 7.58
C ILE A 422 16.74 -3.54 6.23
N LEU A 423 15.44 -3.82 5.99
CA LEU A 423 14.79 -3.39 4.74
C LEU A 423 14.74 -1.86 4.61
N PHE A 424 14.44 -1.17 5.70
CA PHE A 424 14.42 0.28 5.71
C PHE A 424 15.82 0.84 5.41
N ILE A 425 16.85 0.28 6.05
CA ILE A 425 18.24 0.62 5.77
C ILE A 425 18.61 0.30 4.31
N SER A 426 18.17 -0.83 3.75
CA SER A 426 18.40 -1.18 2.35
C SER A 426 17.82 -0.13 1.39
N ILE A 427 16.59 0.34 1.64
CA ILE A 427 15.95 1.38 0.84
C ILE A 427 16.72 2.70 0.97
N LEU A 428 17.09 3.09 2.19
CA LEU A 428 17.90 4.29 2.43
C LEU A 428 19.24 4.21 1.70
N LEU A 429 19.92 3.06 1.75
CA LEU A 429 21.19 2.84 1.06
C LEU A 429 21.07 2.96 -0.46
N VAL A 430 19.95 2.53 -1.05
CA VAL A 430 19.69 2.74 -2.49
C VAL A 430 19.62 4.23 -2.84
N PHE A 431 19.00 5.06 -1.99
CA PHE A 431 18.96 6.49 -2.24
C PHE A 431 20.32 7.17 -2.00
N VAL A 432 20.99 6.80 -0.91
CA VAL A 432 22.30 7.36 -0.57
C VAL A 432 23.36 6.96 -1.59
N SER A 433 23.24 5.78 -2.24
CA SER A 433 24.21 5.35 -3.25
C SER A 433 24.23 6.24 -4.50
N LEU A 434 23.16 6.98 -4.79
CA LEU A 434 23.14 7.97 -5.87
C LEU A 434 23.95 9.22 -5.54
N VAL A 435 24.09 9.60 -4.27
CA VAL A 435 24.78 10.84 -3.86
C VAL A 435 26.23 10.91 -4.36
N PRO A 436 27.11 9.92 -4.10
CA PRO A 436 28.49 9.99 -4.59
C PRO A 436 28.57 9.94 -6.12
N VAL A 437 27.64 9.26 -6.78
CA VAL A 437 27.60 9.15 -8.25
C VAL A 437 27.17 10.48 -8.87
N ALA A 438 26.13 11.11 -8.34
CA ALA A 438 25.68 12.43 -8.77
C ALA A 438 26.77 13.48 -8.50
N ALA A 439 27.44 13.44 -7.35
CA ALA A 439 28.56 14.32 -7.04
C ALA A 439 29.71 14.15 -8.04
N ALA A 440 30.10 12.92 -8.38
CA ALA A 440 31.08 12.65 -9.42
C ALA A 440 30.63 13.17 -10.79
N GLY A 441 29.34 13.04 -11.11
CA GLY A 441 28.73 13.58 -12.32
C GLY A 441 28.81 15.10 -12.43
N LEU A 442 28.68 15.82 -11.31
CA LEU A 442 28.80 17.29 -11.27
C LEU A 442 30.22 17.79 -11.57
N LEU A 443 31.24 16.94 -11.40
CA LEU A 443 32.64 17.27 -11.70
C LEU A 443 32.98 17.07 -13.18
N LEU A 444 32.09 16.47 -13.98
CA LEU A 444 32.31 16.25 -15.41
C LEU A 444 32.09 17.55 -16.21
N PRO A 445 32.84 17.77 -17.31
CA PRO A 445 32.78 19.01 -18.09
C PRO A 445 31.51 19.14 -18.96
N TRP A 446 30.59 18.17 -18.91
CA TRP A 446 29.42 18.07 -19.81
C TRP A 446 28.15 18.78 -19.29
N GLY A 447 28.29 19.60 -18.24
CA GLY A 447 27.17 20.25 -17.56
C GLY A 447 26.47 19.33 -16.55
N LYS A 448 25.79 19.95 -15.56
CA LYS A 448 25.25 19.25 -14.38
C LYS A 448 24.37 18.05 -14.73
N LYS A 449 23.42 18.23 -15.66
CA LYS A 449 22.45 17.21 -16.08
C LYS A 449 23.11 16.03 -16.79
N THR A 450 23.84 16.31 -17.86
CA THR A 450 24.51 15.28 -18.68
C THR A 450 25.56 14.54 -17.86
N GLY A 451 26.32 15.26 -17.02
CA GLY A 451 27.29 14.66 -16.12
C GLY A 451 26.67 13.66 -15.13
N ILE A 452 25.53 14.00 -14.51
CA ILE A 452 24.80 13.08 -13.63
C ILE A 452 24.28 11.85 -14.40
N TYR A 453 23.71 12.03 -15.59
CA TYR A 453 23.18 10.91 -16.37
C TYR A 453 24.28 9.96 -16.83
N VAL A 454 25.40 10.51 -17.31
CA VAL A 454 26.53 9.72 -17.80
C VAL A 454 27.21 8.97 -16.65
N SER A 455 27.50 9.64 -15.53
CA SER A 455 28.07 8.96 -14.35
C SER A 455 27.17 7.84 -13.82
N THR A 456 25.85 8.07 -13.80
CA THR A 456 24.85 7.07 -13.40
C THR A 456 24.81 5.88 -14.37
N ALA A 457 24.79 6.14 -15.68
CA ALA A 457 24.81 5.10 -16.70
C ALA A 457 26.10 4.28 -16.68
N ILE A 458 27.27 4.92 -16.55
CA ILE A 458 28.58 4.24 -16.46
C ILE A 458 28.63 3.35 -15.23
N THR A 459 28.19 3.85 -14.07
CA THR A 459 28.14 3.05 -12.84
C THR A 459 27.20 1.86 -12.98
N GLY A 460 26.03 2.07 -13.59
CA GLY A 460 25.09 1.01 -13.95
C GLY A 460 25.74 -0.07 -14.80
N LEU A 461 26.36 0.32 -15.91
CA LEU A 461 27.06 -0.58 -16.83
C LEU A 461 28.22 -1.32 -16.17
N ALA A 462 28.98 -0.66 -15.30
CA ALA A 462 30.09 -1.29 -14.57
C ALA A 462 29.61 -2.44 -13.66
N PHE A 463 28.49 -2.27 -12.98
CA PHE A 463 27.89 -3.35 -12.16
C PHE A 463 27.24 -4.44 -13.01
N ILE A 464 26.63 -4.07 -14.13
CA ILE A 464 26.05 -5.04 -15.07
C ILE A 464 27.17 -5.86 -15.71
N SER A 465 28.30 -5.28 -16.12
CA SER A 465 29.41 -6.02 -16.73
C SER A 465 30.08 -6.95 -15.72
N THR A 466 30.22 -6.50 -14.47
CA THR A 466 30.82 -7.28 -13.37
C THR A 466 29.85 -8.21 -12.64
N HIS A 467 28.62 -8.40 -13.15
CA HIS A 467 27.57 -9.18 -12.47
C HIS A 467 27.99 -10.59 -12.04
N LYS A 468 28.69 -11.33 -12.89
CA LYS A 468 29.17 -12.67 -12.56
C LYS A 468 30.06 -12.69 -11.31
N TRP A 469 30.88 -11.65 -11.12
CA TRP A 469 31.79 -11.55 -9.98
C TRP A 469 31.03 -11.32 -8.67
N TRP A 470 30.20 -10.27 -8.58
CA TRP A 470 29.48 -9.97 -7.32
C TRP A 470 28.35 -10.98 -7.03
N LEU A 471 27.74 -11.58 -8.06
CA LEU A 471 26.79 -12.69 -7.88
C LEU A 471 27.48 -13.94 -7.33
N SER A 472 28.69 -14.27 -7.78
CA SER A 472 29.46 -15.39 -7.21
C SER A 472 29.80 -15.14 -5.74
N ALA A 473 30.16 -13.91 -5.37
CA ALA A 473 30.40 -13.54 -3.98
C ALA A 473 29.11 -13.68 -3.14
N THR A 474 27.98 -13.30 -3.72
CA THR A 474 26.67 -13.44 -3.07
C THR A 474 26.26 -14.91 -2.90
N ALA A 475 26.53 -15.76 -3.89
CA ALA A 475 26.31 -17.19 -3.82
C ALA A 475 27.16 -17.84 -2.71
N ARG A 476 28.45 -17.49 -2.61
CA ARG A 476 29.33 -17.95 -1.50
C ARG A 476 28.80 -17.52 -0.14
N LYS A 477 28.36 -16.27 -0.01
CA LYS A 477 27.74 -15.75 1.22
C LYS A 477 26.47 -16.51 1.59
N PHE A 478 25.62 -16.79 0.60
CA PHE A 478 24.38 -17.54 0.81
C PHE A 478 24.67 -18.98 1.21
N ALA A 479 25.63 -19.66 0.58
CA ALA A 479 26.05 -21.00 0.97
C ALA A 479 26.52 -21.04 2.44
N ARG A 480 27.32 -20.06 2.89
CA ARG A 480 27.77 -19.94 4.29
C ARG A 480 26.64 -19.70 5.28
N LYS A 481 25.62 -18.92 4.89
CA LYS A 481 24.47 -18.59 5.76
C LYS A 481 23.27 -19.54 5.62
N LYS A 482 23.38 -20.58 4.80
CA LYS A 482 22.28 -21.49 4.46
C LYS A 482 21.58 -22.06 5.70
N TYR A 483 22.35 -22.62 6.64
CA TYR A 483 21.81 -23.24 7.85
C TYR A 483 21.20 -22.22 8.83
N HIS A 484 21.83 -21.04 8.95
CA HIS A 484 21.29 -19.94 9.73
C HIS A 484 19.93 -19.47 9.19
N ASN A 485 19.81 -19.36 7.87
CA ASN A 485 18.57 -18.97 7.21
C ASN A 485 17.51 -20.06 7.36
N LEU A 486 17.88 -21.34 7.25
CA LEU A 486 16.97 -22.48 7.53
C LEU A 486 16.36 -22.41 8.92
N ASN A 487 17.17 -22.18 9.96
CA ASN A 487 16.67 -22.03 11.33
C ASN A 487 15.69 -20.85 11.43
N LYS A 488 16.05 -19.69 10.87
CA LYS A 488 15.17 -18.51 10.83
C LYS A 488 13.84 -18.75 10.09
N TYR A 489 13.81 -19.60 9.08
CA TYR A 489 12.57 -19.93 8.37
C TYR A 489 11.69 -20.92 9.14
N ARG A 490 12.24 -21.61 10.15
CA ARG A 490 11.54 -22.54 11.03
C ARG A 490 11.11 -21.89 12.35
N GLU A 491 11.82 -20.86 12.80
CA GLU A 491 11.47 -19.98 13.91
C GLU A 491 10.29 -19.07 13.52
N GLN A 492 9.06 -19.60 13.48
CA GLN A 492 7.80 -18.85 13.55
C GLN A 492 6.58 -19.76 13.57
#